data_AF-A0A2S7EQV4-F1
#
_entry.id   AF-A0A2S7EQV4-F1
#
_cell.length_a   1.000
_cell.length_b   1.000
_cell.length_c   1.000
_cell.angle_alpha   90.00
_cell.angle_beta   90.00
_cell.angle_gamma   90.00
#
_symmetry.space_group_name_H-M   'P 1'
#
loop_
_entity.id
_entity.type
_entity.pdbx_description
1 polymer ?
#
loop_
_entity_poly.entity_id
_entity_poly.type
_entity_poly.pdbx_seq_one_letter_code
_entity_poly.pdbx_strand_id
1 'polypeptide(L)'
;MSVIPCEQNAELKTKILEFAEVLKTQSHQLGEHGLTENEFYNSGLFRGAVERIRGQFSATMSEKRDFVRHILNHMQDGGFIQDWNSSGADNRHDYAVTMPTGRTAVIELKGCLDGNNTNIFERPPHAHEFIIWSVCTNPGADPQHNAWSGIHTRLSAEIISRSQRVDGLLIWDMVCGTLGRPCPKIADEAEPRITELGHYRLPPPCIYMMPATIPSPRNNPNPAPQQLQDVTLLQAFSDCFQVHAHEVNSISFTVSHDGADTVRTTTIRRNGIVQRQSGPTAIRRS
;
A
#
# COMPACT_ATOMS: atom_id res chain seq x y z
N MET A 1 -5.62 -18.78 -5.51
CA MET A 1 -4.37 -18.28 -4.89
C MET A 1 -4.23 -16.81 -5.24
N SER A 2 -3.98 -15.95 -4.26
CA SER A 2 -4.10 -14.49 -4.40
C SER A 2 -2.89 -13.76 -3.81
N VAL A 3 -2.46 -12.69 -4.49
CA VAL A 3 -1.32 -11.85 -4.07
C VAL A 3 -1.54 -11.21 -2.70
N ILE A 4 -2.77 -10.82 -2.39
CA ILE A 4 -3.23 -10.30 -1.10
C ILE A 4 -4.57 -10.95 -0.77
N PRO A 5 -4.87 -11.35 0.48
CA PRO A 5 -6.10 -12.07 0.76
C PRO A 5 -7.37 -11.22 0.51
N CYS A 6 -7.26 -9.90 0.61
CA CYS A 6 -8.38 -8.97 0.40
C CYS A 6 -9.02 -9.13 -0.99
N GLU A 7 -10.33 -8.93 -1.05
CA GLU A 7 -11.13 -8.94 -2.28
C GLU A 7 -11.81 -7.58 -2.47
N GLN A 8 -12.21 -7.30 -3.71
CA GLN A 8 -13.03 -6.12 -3.99
C GLN A 8 -14.43 -6.32 -3.40
N ASN A 9 -14.93 -5.35 -2.62
CA ASN A 9 -16.26 -5.47 -2.05
C ASN A 9 -17.35 -5.15 -3.10
N ALA A 10 -17.91 -6.21 -3.69
CA ALA A 10 -18.99 -6.11 -4.68
C ALA A 10 -20.28 -5.49 -4.08
N GLU A 11 -20.61 -5.78 -2.82
CA GLU A 11 -21.77 -5.21 -2.14
C GLU A 11 -21.61 -3.70 -1.96
N LEU A 12 -20.42 -3.24 -1.55
CA LEU A 12 -20.14 -1.81 -1.47
C LEU A 12 -20.28 -1.15 -2.85
N LYS A 13 -19.80 -1.80 -3.92
CA LYS A 13 -19.96 -1.27 -5.28
C LYS A 13 -21.44 -1.08 -5.63
N THR A 14 -22.29 -2.05 -5.29
CA THR A 14 -23.75 -1.93 -5.48
C THR A 14 -24.32 -0.78 -4.64
N LYS A 15 -23.98 -0.68 -3.35
CA LYS A 15 -24.42 0.42 -2.47
C LYS A 15 -23.99 1.79 -2.99
N ILE A 16 -22.78 1.91 -3.53
CA ILE A 16 -22.28 3.14 -4.16
C ILE A 16 -23.13 3.50 -5.38
N LEU A 17 -23.46 2.52 -6.25
CA LEU A 17 -24.28 2.77 -7.44
C LEU A 17 -25.70 3.21 -7.06
N GLU A 18 -26.32 2.51 -6.12
CA GLU A 18 -27.66 2.85 -5.61
C GLU A 18 -27.69 4.24 -4.98
N PHE A 19 -26.72 4.53 -4.10
CA PHE A 19 -26.65 5.84 -3.46
C PHE A 19 -26.32 6.96 -4.44
N ALA A 20 -25.47 6.71 -5.44
CA ALA A 20 -25.20 7.66 -6.50
C ALA A 20 -26.45 7.98 -7.32
N GLU A 21 -27.33 7.01 -7.54
CA GLU A 21 -28.59 7.23 -8.25
C GLU A 21 -29.59 8.03 -7.41
N VAL A 22 -29.68 7.74 -6.10
CA VAL A 22 -30.45 8.56 -5.15
C VAL A 22 -29.92 10.00 -5.15
N LEU A 23 -28.61 10.19 -5.07
CA LEU A 23 -28.02 11.53 -5.14
C LEU A 23 -28.36 12.23 -6.47
N LYS A 24 -28.24 11.56 -7.62
CA LYS A 24 -28.58 12.18 -8.91
C LYS A 24 -30.05 12.59 -9.01
N THR A 25 -30.96 11.88 -8.36
CA THR A 25 -32.41 12.07 -8.52
C THR A 25 -33.02 12.89 -7.39
N GLN A 26 -32.41 12.91 -6.21
CA GLN A 26 -32.97 13.55 -5.01
C GLN A 26 -32.07 14.65 -4.40
N SER A 27 -30.90 14.95 -4.96
CA SER A 27 -30.02 15.99 -4.37
C SER A 27 -30.63 17.38 -4.33
N HIS A 28 -31.62 17.68 -5.17
CA HIS A 28 -32.37 18.95 -5.13
C HIS A 28 -33.18 19.15 -3.83
N GLN A 29 -33.28 18.11 -3.00
CA GLN A 29 -33.96 18.15 -1.70
C GLN A 29 -32.97 18.36 -0.54
N LEU A 30 -31.66 18.38 -0.83
CA LEU A 30 -30.61 18.41 0.18
C LEU A 30 -30.05 19.83 0.35
N GLY A 31 -30.14 20.35 1.59
CA GLY A 31 -29.62 21.66 1.96
C GLY A 31 -30.52 22.83 1.58
N GLU A 32 -30.09 24.04 1.93
CA GLU A 32 -30.86 25.28 1.72
C GLU A 32 -30.27 26.09 0.55
N HIS A 33 -30.46 25.61 -0.68
CA HIS A 33 -29.95 26.29 -1.89
C HIS A 33 -30.96 27.24 -2.55
N GLY A 34 -32.23 27.20 -2.15
CA GLY A 34 -33.27 28.12 -2.65
C GLY A 34 -33.63 27.97 -4.14
N LEU A 35 -33.30 26.83 -4.75
CA LEU A 35 -33.58 26.52 -6.16
C LEU A 35 -34.77 25.57 -6.26
N THR A 36 -35.58 25.71 -7.30
CA THR A 36 -36.54 24.66 -7.69
C THR A 36 -35.79 23.44 -8.22
N GLU A 37 -36.44 22.28 -8.30
CA GLU A 37 -35.85 21.04 -8.83
C GLU A 37 -35.26 21.24 -10.24
N ASN A 38 -36.01 21.90 -11.13
CA ASN A 38 -35.57 22.15 -12.50
C ASN A 38 -34.36 23.08 -12.56
N GLU A 39 -34.33 24.13 -11.73
CA GLU A 39 -33.18 25.03 -11.65
C GLU A 39 -31.95 24.33 -11.05
N PHE A 40 -32.13 23.50 -10.03
CA PHE A 40 -31.05 22.75 -9.39
C PHE A 40 -30.28 21.91 -10.41
N TYR A 41 -30.98 21.10 -11.21
CA TYR A 41 -30.32 20.21 -12.18
C TYR A 41 -29.75 20.94 -13.40
N ASN A 42 -30.31 22.09 -13.79
CA ASN A 42 -29.82 22.86 -14.93
C ASN A 42 -28.75 23.91 -14.55
N SER A 43 -28.62 24.28 -13.28
CA SER A 43 -27.66 25.30 -12.80
C SER A 43 -26.20 24.85 -12.82
N GLY A 44 -25.94 23.54 -12.89
CA GLY A 44 -24.60 22.97 -12.70
C GLY A 44 -24.15 22.88 -11.24
N LEU A 45 -24.96 23.31 -10.26
CA LEU A 45 -24.64 23.28 -8.83
C LEU A 45 -24.26 21.86 -8.36
N PHE A 46 -25.07 20.85 -8.68
CA PHE A 46 -24.81 19.46 -8.30
C PHE A 46 -23.48 18.95 -8.86
N ARG A 47 -23.23 19.16 -10.16
CA ARG A 47 -21.99 18.75 -10.82
C ARG A 47 -20.78 19.46 -10.19
N GLY A 48 -20.89 20.76 -9.94
CA GLY A 48 -19.85 21.54 -9.27
C GLY A 48 -19.54 21.05 -7.85
N ALA A 49 -20.57 20.69 -7.09
CA ALA A 49 -20.42 20.13 -5.75
C ALA A 49 -19.73 18.76 -5.76
N VAL A 50 -20.14 17.85 -6.65
CA VAL A 50 -19.52 16.51 -6.80
C VAL A 50 -18.04 16.65 -7.18
N GLU A 51 -17.71 17.50 -8.15
CA GLU A 51 -16.31 17.72 -8.56
C GLU A 51 -15.47 18.35 -7.44
N ARG A 52 -16.04 19.28 -6.67
CA ARG A 52 -15.37 19.90 -5.52
C ARG A 52 -15.06 18.85 -4.43
N ILE A 53 -16.05 18.05 -4.06
CA ILE A 53 -15.91 16.97 -3.05
C ILE A 53 -14.87 15.94 -3.53
N ARG A 54 -14.96 15.51 -4.79
CA ARG A 54 -13.97 14.62 -5.40
C ARG A 54 -12.56 15.21 -5.36
N GLY A 55 -12.42 16.50 -5.65
CA GLY A 55 -11.16 17.23 -5.57
C GLY A 55 -10.59 17.25 -4.15
N GLN A 56 -11.43 17.44 -3.13
CA GLN A 56 -11.02 17.41 -1.72
C GLN A 56 -10.53 16.02 -1.30
N PHE A 57 -11.23 14.94 -1.67
CA PHE A 57 -10.77 13.58 -1.40
C PHE A 57 -9.49 13.20 -2.16
N SER A 58 -9.31 13.72 -3.37
CA SER A 58 -8.14 13.42 -4.20
C SER A 58 -6.89 14.21 -3.77
N ALA A 59 -7.06 15.39 -3.17
CA ALA A 59 -5.98 16.32 -2.85
C ALA A 59 -5.38 16.16 -1.43
N THR A 60 -6.07 15.48 -0.52
CA THR A 60 -5.69 15.47 0.89
C THR A 60 -4.66 14.38 1.21
N MET A 61 -3.39 14.71 0.96
CA MET A 61 -2.27 13.98 1.60
C MET A 61 -2.30 14.08 3.13
N SER A 62 -3.00 15.08 3.67
CA SER A 62 -3.12 15.32 5.11
C SER A 62 -3.67 14.10 5.85
N GLU A 63 -4.79 13.52 5.40
CA GLU A 63 -5.39 12.35 6.07
C GLU A 63 -4.46 11.13 6.06
N LYS A 64 -3.75 10.90 4.94
CA LYS A 64 -2.78 9.80 4.83
C LYS A 64 -1.60 10.01 5.76
N ARG A 65 -1.09 11.24 5.84
CA ARG A 65 0.01 11.61 6.74
C ARG A 65 -0.41 11.55 8.20
N ASP A 66 -1.64 11.95 8.52
CA ASP A 66 -2.21 11.85 9.85
C ASP A 66 -2.34 10.39 10.28
N PHE A 67 -2.84 9.52 9.41
CA PHE A 67 -2.87 8.08 9.64
C PHE A 67 -1.47 7.52 9.93
N VAL A 68 -0.49 7.78 9.07
CA VAL A 68 0.88 7.28 9.26
C VAL A 68 1.50 7.82 10.55
N ARG A 69 1.29 9.11 10.86
CA ARG A 69 1.72 9.70 12.13
C ARG A 69 1.12 8.96 13.33
N HIS A 70 -0.19 8.68 13.32
CA HIS A 70 -0.80 7.95 14.42
C HIS A 70 -0.16 6.57 14.61
N ILE A 71 0.13 5.86 13.52
CA ILE A 71 0.77 4.55 13.56
C ILE A 71 2.18 4.62 14.13
N LEU A 72 3.00 5.53 13.62
CA LEU A 72 4.38 5.67 14.09
C LEU A 72 4.44 6.15 15.55
N ASN A 73 3.56 7.07 15.95
CA ASN A 73 3.42 7.46 17.36
C ASN A 73 3.06 6.25 18.24
N HIS A 74 2.10 5.42 17.82
CA HIS A 74 1.73 4.22 18.57
C HIS A 74 2.90 3.23 18.71
N MET A 75 3.65 3.02 17.63
CA MET A 75 4.85 2.18 17.67
C MET A 75 5.94 2.77 18.58
N GLN A 76 6.09 4.10 18.60
CA GLN A 76 7.04 4.81 19.46
C GLN A 76 6.63 4.72 20.93
N ASP A 77 5.36 5.00 21.25
CA ASP A 77 4.79 4.90 22.59
C ASP A 77 4.87 3.46 23.14
N GLY A 78 4.70 2.46 22.25
CA GLY A 78 4.86 1.04 22.56
C GLY A 78 6.31 0.56 22.64
N GLY A 79 7.30 1.41 22.35
CA GLY A 79 8.72 1.07 22.39
C GLY A 79 9.21 0.16 21.24
N PHE A 80 8.39 -0.04 20.20
CA PHE A 80 8.76 -0.82 19.01
C PHE A 80 9.73 -0.07 18.09
N ILE A 81 9.65 1.26 18.09
CA ILE A 81 10.61 2.18 17.46
C ILE A 81 11.10 3.19 18.49
N GLN A 82 12.29 3.75 18.29
CA GLN A 82 12.84 4.74 19.21
C GLN A 82 12.29 6.14 18.93
N ASP A 83 12.32 6.55 17.66
CA ASP A 83 11.88 7.86 17.23
C ASP A 83 11.55 7.87 15.74
N TRP A 84 10.82 8.88 15.27
CA TRP A 84 10.57 9.08 13.85
C TRP A 84 10.39 10.55 13.49
N ASN A 85 10.75 10.91 12.25
CA ASN A 85 10.57 12.25 11.72
C ASN A 85 9.94 12.20 10.33
N SER A 86 9.07 13.17 10.04
CA SER A 86 8.63 13.41 8.67
C SER A 86 9.77 14.10 7.92
N SER A 87 10.08 13.57 6.75
CA SER A 87 11.01 14.17 5.80
C SER A 87 10.16 15.06 4.89
N GLY A 88 10.44 16.37 4.90
CA GLY A 88 9.64 17.36 4.16
C GLY A 88 9.47 17.02 2.68
N ALA A 89 8.57 17.73 2.00
CA ALA A 89 8.13 17.42 0.63
C ALA A 89 9.24 17.37 -0.44
N ASP A 90 10.42 17.91 -0.16
CA ASP A 90 11.58 17.93 -1.07
C ASP A 90 12.45 16.66 -1.00
N ASN A 91 12.21 15.78 -0.02
CA ASN A 91 12.95 14.53 0.13
C ASN A 91 12.27 13.39 -0.65
N ARG A 92 13.06 12.48 -1.22
CA ARG A 92 12.57 11.28 -1.95
C ARG A 92 12.13 10.11 -1.05
N HIS A 93 11.87 10.43 0.22
CA HIS A 93 11.29 9.58 1.25
C HIS A 93 10.40 10.46 2.14
N ASP A 94 9.29 9.94 2.63
CA ASP A 94 8.34 10.69 3.46
C ASP A 94 8.69 10.66 4.95
N TYR A 95 9.32 9.57 5.43
CA TYR A 95 9.64 9.40 6.85
C TYR A 95 10.99 8.72 7.05
N ALA A 96 11.68 9.13 8.11
CA ALA A 96 12.80 8.40 8.67
C ALA A 96 12.46 7.94 10.09
N VAL A 97 12.84 6.71 10.41
CA VAL A 97 12.53 6.02 11.65
C VAL A 97 13.83 5.52 12.26
N THR A 98 14.09 5.93 13.50
CA THR A 98 15.19 5.42 14.30
C THR A 98 14.73 4.18 15.07
N MET A 99 15.38 3.06 14.80
CA MET A 99 15.14 1.81 15.50
C MET A 99 15.86 1.80 16.85
N PRO A 100 15.40 1.01 17.85
CA PRO A 100 16.05 0.92 19.16
C PRO A 100 17.53 0.53 19.12
N THR A 101 17.97 -0.13 18.03
CA THR A 101 19.38 -0.47 17.79
C THR A 101 20.22 0.72 17.27
N GLY A 102 19.64 1.91 17.11
CA GLY A 102 20.26 3.07 16.46
C GLY A 102 20.30 3.02 14.93
N ARG A 103 19.74 1.98 14.29
CA ARG A 103 19.66 1.89 12.83
C ARG A 103 18.56 2.83 12.31
N THR A 104 18.79 3.43 11.14
CA THR A 104 17.78 4.27 10.47
C THR A 104 17.09 3.49 9.36
N ALA A 105 15.78 3.33 9.48
CA ALA A 105 14.90 2.87 8.41
C ALA A 105 14.19 4.08 7.78
N VAL A 106 13.92 4.05 6.49
CA VAL A 106 13.14 5.10 5.82
C VAL A 106 11.95 4.52 5.10
N ILE A 107 10.86 5.29 5.07
CA ILE A 107 9.59 4.92 4.49
C ILE A 107 9.26 5.91 3.38
N GLU A 108 8.90 5.38 2.22
CA GLU A 108 8.30 6.13 1.12
C GLU A 108 6.83 5.71 0.98
N LEU A 109 5.91 6.67 1.11
CA LEU A 109 4.50 6.40 0.92
C LEU A 109 4.16 6.31 -0.56
N LYS A 110 3.27 5.37 -0.87
CA LYS A 110 2.63 5.26 -2.17
C LYS A 110 1.12 5.24 -1.98
N GLY A 111 0.41 5.69 -3.00
CA GLY A 111 -1.04 5.53 -3.07
C GLY A 111 -1.41 4.09 -3.41
N CYS A 112 -2.49 3.96 -4.17
CA CYS A 112 -2.80 2.72 -4.86
C CYS A 112 -1.64 2.33 -5.80
N LEU A 113 -1.25 1.06 -5.76
CA LEU A 113 -0.08 0.53 -6.47
C LEU A 113 -0.34 0.27 -7.97
N ASP A 114 -1.20 1.08 -8.57
CA ASP A 114 -1.68 1.02 -9.95
C ASP A 114 -1.25 2.23 -10.79
N GLY A 115 -0.62 3.24 -10.20
CA GLY A 115 -0.18 4.45 -10.88
C GLY A 115 1.34 4.53 -11.13
N ASN A 116 1.74 5.51 -11.94
CA ASN A 116 3.16 5.82 -12.20
C ASN A 116 3.90 6.35 -10.97
N ASN A 117 3.17 6.85 -9.96
CA ASN A 117 3.75 7.25 -8.67
C ASN A 117 4.56 6.13 -7.99
N THR A 118 4.20 4.87 -8.26
CA THR A 118 4.87 3.67 -7.73
C THR A 118 6.23 3.41 -8.38
N ASN A 119 6.54 4.06 -9.51
CA ASN A 119 7.85 3.95 -10.16
C ASN A 119 8.88 4.92 -9.56
N ILE A 120 8.43 5.96 -8.87
CA ILE A 120 9.28 7.05 -8.41
C ILE A 120 9.64 6.81 -6.95
N PHE A 121 10.81 6.24 -6.71
CA PHE A 121 11.39 6.11 -5.38
C PHE A 121 12.91 6.12 -5.46
N GLU A 122 13.57 6.44 -4.35
CA GLU A 122 15.02 6.36 -4.22
C GLU A 122 15.41 6.07 -2.79
N ARG A 123 16.30 5.11 -2.59
CA ARG A 123 16.85 4.81 -1.27
C ARG A 123 17.90 5.87 -0.90
N PRO A 124 17.71 6.62 0.21
CA PRO A 124 18.74 7.52 0.72
C PRO A 124 20.02 6.76 1.13
N PRO A 125 21.22 7.34 0.92
CA PRO A 125 22.49 6.66 1.24
C PRO A 125 22.67 6.29 2.72
N HIS A 126 22.05 7.04 3.63
CA HIS A 126 22.13 6.81 5.08
C HIS A 126 21.10 5.79 5.59
N ALA A 127 20.18 5.32 4.74
CA ALA A 127 19.12 4.39 5.13
C ALA A 127 19.64 2.96 5.20
N HIS A 128 19.53 2.34 6.38
CA HIS A 128 19.84 0.93 6.61
C HIS A 128 18.74 0.01 6.09
N GLU A 129 17.49 0.49 6.09
CA GLU A 129 16.32 -0.20 5.57
C GLU A 129 15.48 0.77 4.74
N PHE A 130 14.92 0.30 3.63
CA PHE A 130 14.03 1.11 2.79
C PHE A 130 12.71 0.40 2.52
N ILE A 131 11.63 0.94 3.05
CA ILE A 131 10.30 0.36 3.00
C ILE A 131 9.38 1.21 2.13
N ILE A 132 8.67 0.56 1.20
CA ILE A 132 7.53 1.19 0.52
C ILE A 132 6.28 0.90 1.34
N TRP A 133 5.45 1.92 1.59
CA TRP A 133 4.16 1.73 2.26
C TRP A 133 3.03 2.24 1.37
N SER A 134 2.22 1.32 0.85
CA SER A 134 1.00 1.65 0.12
C SER A 134 -0.15 2.01 1.07
N VAL A 135 -0.57 3.28 0.97
CA VAL A 135 -1.74 3.86 1.64
C VAL A 135 -2.80 4.18 0.56
N CYS A 136 -3.66 3.20 0.24
CA CYS A 136 -4.64 3.25 -0.83
C CYS A 136 -6.06 3.44 -0.27
N THR A 137 -6.41 4.70 0.01
CA THR A 137 -7.71 5.09 0.58
C THR A 137 -8.90 4.99 -0.38
N ASN A 138 -8.70 4.47 -1.59
CA ASN A 138 -9.79 4.24 -2.54
C ASN A 138 -10.48 2.89 -2.24
N PRO A 139 -11.72 2.88 -1.68
CA PRO A 139 -12.41 1.63 -1.38
C PRO A 139 -12.88 0.89 -2.65
N GLY A 140 -13.00 1.58 -3.79
CA GLY A 140 -13.37 0.97 -5.08
C GLY A 140 -12.20 0.30 -5.79
N ALA A 141 -10.97 0.50 -5.34
CA ALA A 141 -9.79 -0.11 -5.94
C ALA A 141 -9.77 -1.63 -5.75
N ASP A 142 -9.29 -2.36 -6.76
CA ASP A 142 -9.07 -3.81 -6.65
C ASP A 142 -7.73 -4.06 -5.93
N PRO A 143 -7.73 -4.57 -4.68
CA PRO A 143 -6.51 -4.77 -3.92
C PRO A 143 -5.59 -5.83 -4.55
N GLN A 144 -6.15 -6.87 -5.21
CA GLN A 144 -5.35 -7.94 -5.81
C GLN A 144 -4.70 -7.48 -7.10
N HIS A 145 -5.44 -6.75 -7.94
CA HIS A 145 -4.88 -6.10 -9.11
C HIS A 145 -3.77 -5.15 -8.70
N ASN A 146 -4.03 -4.25 -7.75
CA ASN A 146 -3.08 -3.22 -7.35
C ASN A 146 -1.82 -3.80 -6.72
N ALA A 147 -1.93 -4.76 -5.80
CA ALA A 147 -0.77 -5.41 -5.21
C ALA A 147 0.10 -6.09 -6.27
N TRP A 148 -0.49 -6.83 -7.22
CA TRP A 148 0.26 -7.45 -8.31
C TRP A 148 0.88 -6.43 -9.25
N SER A 149 0.11 -5.44 -9.70
CA SER A 149 0.54 -4.38 -10.61
C SER A 149 1.69 -3.58 -10.00
N GLY A 150 1.64 -3.31 -8.70
CA GLY A 150 2.71 -2.67 -7.94
C GLY A 150 3.97 -3.50 -7.88
N ILE A 151 3.87 -4.72 -7.37
CA ILE A 151 5.03 -5.59 -7.12
C ILE A 151 5.65 -6.02 -8.45
N HIS A 152 4.86 -6.63 -9.32
CA HIS A 152 5.34 -7.18 -10.58
C HIS A 152 5.61 -6.07 -11.57
N THR A 153 4.63 -5.27 -11.99
CA THR A 153 4.83 -4.37 -13.15
C THR A 153 5.77 -3.20 -12.84
N ARG A 154 5.80 -2.70 -11.59
CA ARG A 154 6.45 -1.43 -11.23
C ARG A 154 7.68 -1.62 -10.37
N LEU A 155 7.50 -1.97 -9.10
CA LEU A 155 8.59 -2.07 -8.12
C LEU A 155 9.71 -2.98 -8.62
N SER A 156 9.39 -4.18 -9.09
CA SER A 156 10.44 -5.10 -9.54
C SER A 156 11.16 -4.64 -10.82
N ALA A 157 10.48 -3.91 -11.71
CA ALA A 157 11.12 -3.32 -12.89
C ALA A 157 12.11 -2.24 -12.46
N GLU A 158 11.70 -1.33 -11.57
CA GLU A 158 12.52 -0.22 -11.07
C GLU A 158 13.68 -0.68 -10.18
N ILE A 159 13.45 -1.66 -9.29
CA ILE A 159 14.49 -2.26 -8.44
C ILE A 159 15.65 -2.77 -9.30
N ILE A 160 15.33 -3.46 -10.40
CA ILE A 160 16.34 -4.04 -11.29
C ILE A 160 16.92 -2.99 -12.23
N SER A 161 16.09 -2.17 -12.88
CA SER A 161 16.54 -1.21 -13.92
C SER A 161 17.38 -0.07 -13.35
N ARG A 162 17.04 0.42 -12.15
CA ARG A 162 17.74 1.51 -11.46
C ARG A 162 18.67 1.04 -10.35
N SER A 163 18.79 -0.28 -10.15
CA SER A 163 19.61 -0.85 -9.08
C SER A 163 19.26 -0.27 -7.71
N GLN A 164 17.96 -0.17 -7.41
CA GLN A 164 17.45 0.39 -6.17
C GLN A 164 16.99 -0.74 -5.25
N ARG A 165 17.64 -0.90 -4.09
CA ARG A 165 17.24 -1.91 -3.11
C ARG A 165 16.05 -1.41 -2.28
N VAL A 166 14.94 -2.14 -2.36
CA VAL A 166 13.78 -2.02 -1.45
C VAL A 166 13.78 -3.25 -0.54
N ASP A 167 13.68 -3.05 0.77
CA ASP A 167 13.76 -4.12 1.77
C ASP A 167 12.41 -4.79 2.04
N GLY A 168 11.32 -4.05 1.85
CA GLY A 168 9.99 -4.62 1.81
C GLY A 168 8.89 -3.63 1.46
N LEU A 169 7.68 -4.17 1.41
CA LEU A 169 6.46 -3.45 1.07
C LEU A 169 5.40 -3.72 2.15
N LEU A 170 4.79 -2.64 2.63
CA LEU A 170 3.59 -2.65 3.44
C LEU A 170 2.39 -2.27 2.57
N ILE A 171 1.32 -3.08 2.60
CA ILE A 171 0.01 -2.71 2.04
C ILE A 171 -0.96 -2.62 3.20
N TRP A 172 -1.26 -1.39 3.62
CA TRP A 172 -2.07 -1.14 4.80
C TRP A 172 -2.52 0.32 4.88
N ASP A 173 -3.80 0.56 5.16
CA ASP A 173 -4.36 1.90 5.28
C ASP A 173 -5.59 1.92 6.18
N MET A 174 -6.15 3.12 6.36
CA MET A 174 -7.34 3.36 7.17
C MET A 174 -8.63 2.71 6.66
N VAL A 175 -8.67 2.19 5.42
CA VAL A 175 -9.87 1.47 4.93
C VAL A 175 -9.80 -0.03 5.20
N CYS A 176 -8.63 -0.58 5.55
CA CYS A 176 -8.47 -1.98 5.94
C CYS A 176 -9.33 -2.32 7.18
N GLY A 177 -10.11 -3.39 7.09
CA GLY A 177 -10.99 -3.85 8.18
C GLY A 177 -12.34 -3.12 8.25
N THR A 178 -12.56 -2.10 7.41
CA THR A 178 -13.85 -1.41 7.31
C THR A 178 -14.80 -2.11 6.35
N LEU A 179 -16.04 -1.64 6.24
CA LEU A 179 -16.98 -2.07 5.19
C LEU A 179 -16.38 -1.93 3.79
N GLY A 180 -15.53 -0.92 3.56
CA GLY A 180 -14.94 -0.69 2.23
C GLY A 180 -13.85 -1.68 1.84
N ARG A 181 -13.18 -2.28 2.83
CA ARG A 181 -12.20 -3.34 2.61
C ARG A 181 -12.21 -4.29 3.80
N PRO A 182 -13.21 -5.18 3.92
CA PRO A 182 -13.25 -6.19 4.97
C PRO A 182 -11.96 -7.01 4.91
N CYS A 183 -11.35 -7.28 6.07
CA CYS A 183 -10.07 -7.95 6.12
C CYS A 183 -10.27 -9.46 6.37
N PRO A 184 -9.92 -10.34 5.42
CA PRO A 184 -10.11 -11.78 5.60
C PRO A 184 -9.24 -12.39 6.69
N LYS A 185 -8.16 -11.70 7.11
CA LYS A 185 -7.23 -12.18 8.13
C LYS A 185 -7.83 -12.32 9.52
N ILE A 186 -8.92 -11.60 9.77
CA ILE A 186 -9.59 -11.52 11.07
C ILE A 186 -11.04 -12.00 11.00
N ALA A 187 -11.52 -12.40 9.82
CA ALA A 187 -12.94 -12.69 9.60
C ALA A 187 -13.42 -13.92 10.37
N ASP A 188 -12.54 -14.92 10.53
CA ASP A 188 -12.83 -16.19 11.19
C ASP A 188 -12.24 -16.26 12.62
N GLU A 189 -11.73 -15.15 13.15
CA GLU A 189 -11.16 -15.09 14.48
C GLU A 189 -12.26 -14.87 15.53
N ALA A 190 -12.30 -15.73 16.55
CA ALA A 190 -13.24 -15.58 17.68
C ALA A 190 -13.01 -14.26 18.43
N GLU A 191 -11.75 -13.87 18.56
CA GLU A 191 -11.30 -12.56 19.06
C GLU A 191 -10.44 -11.92 17.96
N PRO A 192 -11.03 -11.07 17.10
CA PRO A 192 -10.32 -10.44 16.00
C PRO A 192 -9.12 -9.62 16.47
N ARG A 193 -7.93 -9.89 15.90
CA ARG A 193 -6.73 -9.08 16.11
C ARG A 193 -6.93 -7.68 15.55
N ILE A 194 -7.43 -6.80 16.39
CA ILE A 194 -7.69 -5.40 16.06
C ILE A 194 -6.83 -4.53 16.96
N THR A 195 -6.10 -3.60 16.35
CA THR A 195 -5.47 -2.50 17.08
C THR A 195 -6.36 -1.27 17.00
N GLU A 196 -6.76 -0.76 18.16
CA GLU A 196 -7.52 0.48 18.26
C GLU A 196 -6.57 1.66 18.39
N LEU A 197 -6.70 2.63 17.49
CA LEU A 197 -5.83 3.79 17.41
C LEU A 197 -6.64 5.04 17.11
N GLY A 198 -6.99 5.77 18.17
CA GLY A 198 -7.93 6.87 18.06
C GLY A 198 -9.28 6.36 17.55
N HIS A 199 -9.68 6.78 16.34
CA HIS A 199 -10.91 6.33 15.69
C HIS A 199 -10.71 5.17 14.71
N TYR A 200 -9.47 4.73 14.49
CA TYR A 200 -9.18 3.60 13.62
C TYR A 200 -9.30 2.27 14.37
N ARG A 201 -9.90 1.27 13.72
CA ARG A 201 -9.88 -0.13 14.14
C ARG A 201 -9.19 -0.94 13.06
N LEU A 202 -7.91 -1.23 13.28
CA LEU A 202 -7.04 -1.69 12.21
C LEU A 202 -6.72 -3.18 12.37
N PRO A 203 -6.91 -3.99 11.30
CA PRO A 203 -6.37 -5.34 11.27
C PRO A 203 -4.84 -5.28 11.12
N PRO A 204 -4.13 -6.40 11.29
CA PRO A 204 -2.69 -6.46 11.08
C PRO A 204 -2.32 -5.99 9.66
N PRO A 205 -1.14 -5.40 9.41
CA PRO A 205 -0.70 -5.01 8.07
C PRO A 205 -0.42 -6.22 7.16
N CYS A 206 -0.47 -6.04 5.84
CA CYS A 206 0.03 -7.04 4.89
C CYS A 206 1.50 -6.74 4.56
N ILE A 207 2.40 -7.62 5.03
CA ILE A 207 3.85 -7.47 4.90
C ILE A 207 4.37 -8.32 3.74
N TYR A 208 5.23 -7.70 2.92
CA TYR A 208 5.92 -8.35 1.80
C TYR A 208 7.43 -8.12 1.90
N MET A 209 8.18 -9.20 2.14
CA MET A 209 9.63 -9.21 2.22
C MET A 209 10.25 -9.24 0.82
N MET A 210 11.17 -8.32 0.55
CA MET A 210 11.91 -8.24 -0.72
C MET A 210 13.31 -8.87 -0.58
N PRO A 211 14.00 -9.16 -1.70
CA PRO A 211 15.36 -9.70 -1.66
C PRO A 211 16.39 -8.77 -0.99
N ALA A 212 17.36 -9.37 -0.29
CA ALA A 212 18.41 -8.63 0.42
C ALA A 212 19.43 -7.97 -0.52
N THR A 213 19.48 -8.39 -1.78
CA THR A 213 20.42 -7.91 -2.79
C THR A 213 19.70 -7.70 -4.11
N ILE A 214 20.24 -6.80 -4.94
CA ILE A 214 19.64 -6.44 -6.22
C ILE A 214 19.79 -7.63 -7.19
N PRO A 215 18.69 -8.13 -7.78
CA PRO A 215 18.76 -9.19 -8.77
C PRO A 215 19.54 -8.73 -10.01
N SER A 216 20.43 -9.59 -10.52
CA SER A 216 21.16 -9.34 -11.76
C SER A 216 21.36 -10.63 -12.56
N PRO A 217 21.20 -10.63 -13.90
CA PRO A 217 21.24 -11.87 -14.70
C PRO A 217 22.50 -12.73 -14.53
N ARG A 218 23.66 -12.09 -14.32
CA ARG A 218 24.97 -12.77 -14.36
C ARG A 218 25.48 -13.19 -12.99
N ASN A 219 25.35 -12.31 -12.00
CA ASN A 219 26.04 -12.47 -10.72
C ASN A 219 25.09 -12.85 -9.58
N ASN A 220 23.81 -12.53 -9.72
CA ASN A 220 22.81 -12.72 -8.68
C ASN A 220 21.41 -12.92 -9.29
N PRO A 221 21.20 -13.98 -10.09
CA PRO A 221 19.99 -14.10 -10.89
C PRO A 221 18.73 -14.38 -10.07
N ASN A 222 18.88 -14.91 -8.85
CA ASN A 222 17.74 -15.29 -8.00
C ASN A 222 18.05 -15.06 -6.51
N PRO A 223 18.19 -13.79 -6.06
CA PRO A 223 18.45 -13.51 -4.66
C PRO A 223 17.29 -13.97 -3.79
N ALA A 224 17.62 -14.54 -2.64
CA ALA A 224 16.62 -14.96 -1.67
C ALA A 224 15.90 -13.74 -1.06
N PRO A 225 14.58 -13.83 -0.82
CA PRO A 225 13.86 -12.87 0.02
C PRO A 225 14.47 -12.80 1.42
N GLN A 226 14.45 -11.62 2.05
CA GLN A 226 14.84 -11.45 3.45
C GLN A 226 13.87 -12.17 4.40
N GLN A 227 14.36 -12.61 5.56
CA GLN A 227 13.48 -13.01 6.66
C GLN A 227 12.95 -11.77 7.37
N LEU A 228 11.81 -11.89 8.05
CA LEU A 228 11.19 -10.77 8.74
C LEU A 228 12.14 -10.14 9.78
N GLN A 229 12.83 -10.98 10.55
CA GLN A 229 13.81 -10.58 11.57
C GLN A 229 15.01 -9.79 11.01
N ASP A 230 15.30 -9.87 9.70
CA ASP A 230 16.41 -9.17 9.07
C ASP A 230 16.06 -7.69 8.74
N VAL A 231 14.75 -7.37 8.68
CA VAL A 231 14.21 -6.04 8.40
C VAL A 231 13.50 -5.53 9.65
N THR A 232 14.25 -4.87 10.51
CA THR A 232 13.84 -4.50 11.87
C THR A 232 12.60 -3.63 11.91
N LEU A 233 12.40 -2.73 10.95
CA LEU A 233 11.18 -1.92 10.88
C LEU A 233 9.95 -2.80 10.59
N LEU A 234 10.04 -3.75 9.65
CA LEU A 234 8.91 -4.64 9.34
C LEU A 234 8.63 -5.64 10.47
N GLN A 235 9.67 -6.10 11.17
CA GLN A 235 9.52 -6.87 12.40
C GLN A 235 8.77 -6.04 13.46
N ALA A 236 9.14 -4.77 13.65
CA ALA A 236 8.44 -3.88 14.58
C ALA A 236 6.96 -3.69 14.21
N PHE A 237 6.62 -3.54 12.93
CA PHE A 237 5.22 -3.54 12.48
C PHE A 237 4.52 -4.86 12.77
N SER A 238 5.19 -5.99 12.52
CA SER A 238 4.65 -7.32 12.78
C SER A 238 4.31 -7.51 14.25
N ASP A 239 5.22 -7.14 15.15
CA ASP A 239 5.08 -7.33 16.60
C ASP A 239 4.04 -6.36 17.18
N CYS A 240 4.09 -5.08 16.79
CA CYS A 240 3.16 -4.05 17.26
C CYS A 240 1.71 -4.34 16.85
N PHE A 241 1.51 -4.87 15.64
CA PHE A 241 0.18 -5.09 15.07
C PHE A 241 -0.19 -6.57 14.94
N GLN A 242 0.48 -7.44 15.71
CA GLN A 242 0.12 -8.84 15.90
C GLN A 242 0.02 -9.65 14.59
N VAL A 243 0.91 -9.41 13.63
CA VAL A 243 0.94 -10.16 12.36
C VAL A 243 1.42 -11.59 12.64
N HIS A 244 0.69 -12.58 12.13
CA HIS A 244 1.12 -13.98 12.25
C HIS A 244 2.17 -14.31 11.20
N ALA A 245 3.14 -15.17 11.55
CA ALA A 245 4.24 -15.54 10.65
C ALA A 245 3.75 -16.11 9.30
N HIS A 246 2.66 -16.87 9.29
CA HIS A 246 2.08 -17.45 8.07
C HIS A 246 1.37 -16.42 7.18
N GLU A 247 1.18 -15.18 7.64
CA GLU A 247 0.59 -14.08 6.86
C GLU A 247 1.63 -13.26 6.08
N VAL A 248 2.91 -13.38 6.47
CA VAL A 248 4.02 -12.69 5.82
C VAL A 248 4.28 -13.27 4.44
N ASN A 249 4.44 -12.38 3.46
CA ASN A 249 4.70 -12.73 2.08
C ASN A 249 6.18 -12.58 1.78
N SER A 250 6.74 -13.46 0.95
CA SER A 250 8.10 -13.34 0.43
C SER A 250 8.05 -13.16 -1.09
N ILE A 251 8.77 -12.16 -1.60
CA ILE A 251 8.86 -11.87 -3.02
C ILE A 251 10.26 -12.24 -3.51
N SER A 252 10.32 -13.12 -4.52
CA SER A 252 11.56 -13.44 -5.22
C SER A 252 11.51 -12.99 -6.67
N PHE A 253 12.65 -12.54 -7.19
CA PHE A 253 12.84 -12.20 -8.59
C PHE A 253 13.88 -13.12 -9.20
N THR A 254 13.51 -13.83 -10.26
CA THR A 254 14.46 -14.57 -11.09
C THR A 254 14.70 -13.77 -12.36
N VAL A 255 15.94 -13.40 -12.62
CA VAL A 255 16.33 -12.54 -13.75
C VAL A 255 17.28 -13.30 -14.67
N SER A 256 17.03 -13.20 -15.97
CA SER A 256 17.87 -13.81 -17.00
C SER A 256 17.93 -12.91 -18.24
N HIS A 257 18.77 -13.29 -19.20
CA HIS A 257 18.72 -12.73 -20.54
C HIS A 257 17.83 -13.59 -21.45
N ASP A 258 17.05 -12.92 -22.30
CA ASP A 258 16.34 -13.53 -23.42
C ASP A 258 16.66 -12.72 -24.67
N GLY A 259 17.57 -13.25 -25.50
CA GLY A 259 18.21 -12.47 -26.56
C GLY A 259 18.92 -11.22 -26.03
N ALA A 260 18.51 -10.04 -26.51
CA ALA A 260 19.05 -8.75 -26.07
C ALA A 260 18.36 -8.21 -24.81
N ASP A 261 17.22 -8.78 -24.40
CA ASP A 261 16.40 -8.27 -23.32
C ASP A 261 16.81 -8.87 -21.98
N THR A 262 16.65 -8.07 -20.92
CA THR A 262 16.64 -8.59 -19.55
C THR A 262 15.20 -8.91 -19.19
N VAL A 263 14.94 -10.17 -18.86
CA VAL A 263 13.61 -10.64 -18.44
C VAL A 263 13.61 -10.98 -16.95
N ARG A 264 12.46 -10.81 -16.31
CA ARG A 264 12.25 -11.21 -14.91
C ARG A 264 11.03 -12.10 -14.76
N THR A 265 11.12 -13.03 -13.83
CA THR A 265 9.99 -13.75 -13.25
C THR A 265 9.81 -13.28 -11.82
N THR A 266 8.59 -12.86 -11.48
CA THR A 266 8.22 -12.46 -10.12
C THR A 266 7.43 -13.59 -9.48
N THR A 267 7.85 -14.05 -8.31
CA THR A 267 7.12 -15.06 -7.51
C THR A 267 6.80 -14.50 -6.14
N ILE A 268 5.54 -14.60 -5.73
CA ILE A 268 5.08 -14.25 -4.39
C ILE A 268 4.72 -15.56 -3.69
N ARG A 269 5.33 -15.82 -2.54
CA ARG A 269 4.99 -16.94 -1.67
C ARG A 269 4.44 -16.42 -0.35
N ARG A 270 3.54 -17.19 0.26
CA ARG A 270 3.02 -16.97 1.61
C ARG A 270 2.97 -18.32 2.29
N ASN A 271 3.57 -18.43 3.48
CA ASN A 271 3.71 -19.69 4.19
C ASN A 271 4.31 -20.83 3.32
N GLY A 272 5.35 -20.53 2.56
CA GLY A 272 6.00 -21.47 1.62
C GLY A 272 5.23 -21.78 0.34
N ILE A 273 3.93 -21.43 0.25
CA ILE A 273 3.07 -21.73 -0.89
C ILE A 273 3.14 -20.58 -1.91
N VAL A 274 3.35 -20.91 -3.18
CA VAL A 274 3.30 -19.93 -4.29
C VAL A 274 1.90 -19.38 -4.43
N GLN A 275 1.72 -18.09 -4.16
CA GLN A 275 0.44 -17.41 -4.32
C GLN A 275 0.24 -16.91 -5.75
N ARG A 276 1.32 -16.44 -6.38
CA ARG A 276 1.33 -16.02 -7.78
C ARG A 276 2.74 -16.05 -8.33
N GLN A 277 2.86 -16.39 -9.61
CA GLN A 277 4.09 -16.35 -10.37
C GLN A 277 3.81 -15.83 -11.77
N SER A 278 4.67 -14.94 -12.28
CA SER A 278 4.62 -14.50 -13.67
C SER A 278 5.37 -15.49 -14.58
N GLY A 279 5.16 -15.38 -15.90
CA GLY A 279 6.18 -15.84 -16.85
C GLY A 279 7.37 -14.87 -16.91
N PRO A 280 8.44 -15.23 -17.64
CA PRO A 280 9.51 -14.29 -17.98
C PRO A 280 8.93 -13.06 -18.67
N THR A 281 9.19 -11.89 -18.12
CA THR A 281 8.65 -10.61 -18.60
C THR A 281 9.78 -9.61 -18.79
N ALA A 282 9.91 -9.05 -19.99
CA ALA A 282 10.94 -8.07 -20.32
C ALA A 282 10.85 -6.83 -19.40
N ILE A 283 12.01 -6.35 -18.97
CA ILE A 283 12.15 -5.10 -18.24
C ILE A 283 12.33 -3.98 -19.28
N ARG A 284 11.24 -3.32 -19.65
CA ARG A 284 11.29 -2.17 -20.56
C ARG A 284 11.69 -0.93 -19.75
N ARG A 285 12.76 -0.26 -20.17
CA ARG A 285 13.07 1.10 -19.67
C ARG A 285 12.00 2.04 -20.24
N SER A 286 11.16 2.60 -19.38
CA SER A 286 10.31 3.73 -19.74
C SER A 286 11.12 5.01 -19.79
#